data_AF-A0A958TGB9-F1
#
_entry.id   AF-A0A958TGB9-F1
#
_cell.length_a   1.000
_cell.length_b   1.000
_cell.length_c   1.000
_cell.angle_alpha   90.00
_cell.angle_beta   90.00
_cell.angle_gamma   90.00
#
_symmetry.space_group_name_H-M   'P 1'
#
loop_
_entity.id
_entity.type
_entity.pdbx_description
1 polymer ?
#
loop_
_entity_poly.entity_id
_entity_poly.type
_entity_poly.pdbx_seq_one_letter_code
_entity_poly.pdbx_strand_id
1 'polypeptide(L)'
;SLDTYLGTDHKFYEEIPRFMANNMKPSQIVPDLAANYADKYIYPSQRKTLLDEMIYFGKELYFKDKMIPFVSDAEKIGYTQAQLDWAIANESYIWRYFVEKELLFSTDNTLPSRFTAQGPFSKFYLQLDNESPGRIGQYIGWQIVRAYMEHNKVSLMDMLQKDATEIFNNSKFKPRK
;
A
#
# COMPACT_ATOMS: atom_id res chain seq x y z
N SER A 1 11.50 8.88 -14.97
CA SER A 1 11.85 10.15 -15.65
C SER A 1 11.03 11.27 -15.00
N LEU A 2 11.46 12.53 -15.07
CA LEU A 2 10.60 13.65 -14.63
C LEU A 2 9.46 13.95 -15.62
N ASP A 3 9.58 13.46 -16.86
CA ASP A 3 8.60 13.67 -17.94
C ASP A 3 7.25 12.97 -17.69
N THR A 4 7.14 12.16 -16.64
CA THR A 4 5.92 11.46 -16.26
C THR A 4 5.03 12.26 -15.29
N TYR A 5 5.39 13.49 -14.95
CA TYR A 5 4.65 14.32 -13.98
C TYR A 5 4.04 15.58 -14.61
N LEU A 6 3.50 15.47 -15.83
CA LEU A 6 2.95 16.61 -16.59
C LEU A 6 1.53 17.01 -16.19
N GLY A 7 0.89 16.25 -15.30
CA GLY A 7 -0.49 16.44 -14.87
C GLY A 7 -1.42 15.39 -15.49
N THR A 8 -2.42 14.98 -14.73
CA THR A 8 -3.30 13.84 -15.05
C THR A 8 -4.02 13.97 -16.39
N ASP A 9 -4.33 15.20 -16.81
CA ASP A 9 -5.08 15.51 -18.02
C ASP A 9 -4.18 15.92 -19.20
N HIS A 10 -2.86 15.69 -19.10
CA HIS A 10 -1.93 16.04 -20.17
C HIS A 10 -2.19 15.15 -21.41
N LYS A 11 -2.24 15.76 -22.61
CA LYS A 11 -2.52 15.08 -23.89
C LYS A 11 -1.68 13.82 -24.18
N PHE A 12 -0.48 13.75 -23.62
CA PHE A 12 0.41 12.58 -23.77
C PHE A 12 -0.07 11.34 -23.00
N TYR A 13 -1.06 11.49 -22.12
CA TYR A 13 -1.58 10.42 -21.28
C TYR A 13 -2.95 9.92 -21.75
N GLU A 14 -3.47 10.38 -22.90
CA GLU A 14 -4.78 9.97 -23.44
C GLU A 14 -4.90 8.45 -23.68
N GLU A 15 -3.81 7.81 -24.10
CA GLU A 15 -3.75 6.35 -24.31
C GLU A 15 -3.33 5.57 -23.04
N ILE A 16 -3.04 6.26 -21.94
CA ILE A 16 -2.64 5.64 -20.67
C ILE A 16 -3.90 5.35 -19.86
N PRO A 17 -4.02 4.15 -19.26
CA PRO A 17 -5.14 3.85 -18.36
C PRO A 17 -5.25 4.89 -17.25
N ARG A 18 -6.46 5.45 -17.04
CA ARG A 18 -6.70 6.56 -16.10
C ARG A 18 -6.16 6.31 -14.69
N PHE A 19 -6.25 5.08 -14.19
CA PHE A 19 -5.75 4.73 -12.87
C PHE A 19 -4.23 4.89 -12.73
N MET A 20 -3.48 4.77 -13.83
CA MET A 20 -2.04 5.09 -13.87
C MET A 20 -1.82 6.58 -14.02
N ALA A 21 -2.54 7.23 -14.95
CA ALA A 21 -2.42 8.67 -15.23
C ALA A 21 -2.74 9.54 -14.01
N ASN A 22 -3.60 9.09 -13.09
CA ASN A 22 -3.95 9.80 -11.85
C ASN A 22 -2.75 10.17 -10.97
N ASN A 23 -1.67 9.39 -11.03
CA ASN A 23 -0.43 9.66 -10.28
C ASN A 23 0.66 10.31 -11.15
N MET A 24 0.39 10.58 -12.42
CA MET A 24 1.29 11.28 -13.34
C MET A 24 1.20 12.81 -13.18
N LYS A 25 1.39 13.29 -11.95
CA LYS A 25 1.21 14.70 -11.57
C LYS A 25 2.34 15.20 -10.66
N PRO A 26 2.65 16.51 -10.65
CA PRO A 26 3.78 17.04 -9.87
C PRO A 26 3.77 16.68 -8.38
N SER A 27 2.59 16.55 -7.76
CA SER A 27 2.51 16.21 -6.33
C SER A 27 2.97 14.79 -5.99
N GLN A 28 3.17 13.91 -6.98
CA GLN A 28 3.69 12.54 -6.77
C GLN A 28 5.22 12.46 -6.83
N ILE A 29 5.93 13.51 -7.22
CA ILE A 29 7.40 13.54 -7.26
C ILE A 29 7.99 13.22 -5.87
N VAL A 30 7.47 13.85 -4.82
CA VAL A 30 7.96 13.68 -3.45
C VAL A 30 7.64 12.28 -2.89
N PRO A 31 6.39 11.76 -2.97
CA PRO A 31 6.07 10.37 -2.65
C PRO A 31 6.92 9.34 -3.38
N ASP A 32 7.14 9.51 -4.68
CA ASP A 32 7.89 8.54 -5.49
C ASP A 32 9.39 8.59 -5.18
N LEU A 33 9.94 9.78 -4.93
CA LEU A 33 11.31 9.92 -4.45
C LEU A 33 11.48 9.20 -3.09
N ALA A 34 10.57 9.43 -2.15
CA ALA A 34 10.60 8.76 -0.86
C ALA A 34 10.48 7.24 -0.96
N ALA A 35 9.64 6.72 -1.87
CA ALA A 35 9.54 5.29 -2.17
C ALA A 35 10.88 4.72 -2.67
N ASN A 36 11.50 5.37 -3.65
CA ASN A 36 12.78 4.96 -4.21
C ASN A 36 13.92 4.99 -3.17
N TYR A 37 13.85 5.88 -2.17
CA TYR A 37 14.78 5.85 -1.05
C TYR A 37 14.47 4.70 -0.09
N ALA A 38 13.20 4.46 0.25
CA ALA A 38 12.79 3.38 1.13
C ALA A 38 13.23 2.01 0.62
N ASP A 39 13.08 1.75 -0.68
CA ASP A 39 13.43 0.48 -1.32
C ASP A 39 14.90 0.07 -1.08
N LYS A 40 15.81 1.04 -0.99
CA LYS A 40 17.23 0.78 -0.69
C LYS A 40 17.48 0.25 0.72
N TYR A 41 16.56 0.53 1.66
CA TYR A 41 16.69 0.19 3.08
C TYR A 41 15.71 -0.90 3.53
N ILE A 42 14.76 -1.32 2.69
CA ILE A 42 13.88 -2.43 3.01
C ILE A 42 14.64 -3.73 2.77
N TYR A 43 14.57 -4.66 3.74
CA TYR A 43 15.20 -5.97 3.59
C TYR A 43 14.66 -6.69 2.34
N PRO A 44 15.54 -7.12 1.41
CA PRO A 44 15.14 -7.79 0.19
C PRO A 44 14.83 -9.27 0.48
N SER A 45 13.68 -9.55 1.11
CA SER A 45 13.20 -10.91 1.29
C SER A 45 12.58 -11.46 0.01
N GLN A 46 12.60 -12.79 -0.14
CA GLN A 46 11.77 -13.46 -1.15
C GLN A 46 10.31 -13.28 -0.74
N ARG A 47 9.59 -12.37 -1.41
CA ARG A 47 8.16 -12.15 -1.23
C ARG A 47 7.38 -13.36 -1.76
N LYS A 48 7.06 -14.30 -0.87
CA LYS A 48 6.43 -15.59 -1.22
C LYS A 48 4.94 -15.59 -0.95
N THR A 49 4.51 -14.85 0.05
CA THR A 49 3.12 -14.78 0.50
C THR A 49 2.51 -13.41 0.23
N LEU A 50 1.18 -13.33 0.25
CA LEU A 50 0.50 -12.03 0.20
C LEU A 50 0.90 -11.14 1.38
N LEU A 51 1.11 -11.69 2.57
CA LEU A 51 1.58 -10.96 3.74
C LEU A 51 2.94 -10.30 3.48
N ASP A 52 3.87 -11.01 2.84
CA ASP A 52 5.19 -10.44 2.50
C ASP A 52 5.05 -9.21 1.60
N GLU A 53 4.20 -9.29 0.57
CA GLU A 53 3.89 -8.17 -0.32
C GLU A 53 3.25 -6.99 0.44
N MET A 54 2.24 -7.28 1.27
CA MET A 54 1.56 -6.25 2.05
C MET A 54 2.53 -5.54 3.00
N ILE A 55 3.36 -6.28 3.73
CA ILE A 55 4.31 -5.68 4.68
C ILE A 55 5.42 -4.94 3.96
N TYR A 56 5.90 -5.42 2.81
CA TYR A 56 6.88 -4.69 2.00
C TYR A 56 6.36 -3.28 1.63
N PHE A 57 5.16 -3.18 1.05
CA PHE A 57 4.57 -1.88 0.74
C PHE A 57 4.17 -1.10 1.99
N GLY A 58 3.80 -1.77 3.07
CA GLY A 58 3.52 -1.14 4.37
C GLY A 58 4.75 -0.47 4.97
N LYS A 59 5.92 -1.08 4.85
CA LYS A 59 7.21 -0.50 5.25
C LYS A 59 7.54 0.73 4.43
N GLU A 60 7.35 0.66 3.11
CA GLU A 60 7.55 1.80 2.21
C GLU A 60 6.65 2.98 2.59
N LEU A 61 5.36 2.73 2.82
CA LEU A 61 4.40 3.77 3.21
C LEU A 61 4.68 4.33 4.62
N TYR A 62 5.12 3.50 5.57
CA TYR A 62 5.55 3.98 6.88
C TYR A 62 6.85 4.81 6.80
N PHE A 63 7.77 4.46 5.89
CA PHE A 63 8.93 5.31 5.62
C PHE A 63 8.50 6.70 5.15
N LYS A 64 7.50 6.76 4.25
CA LYS A 64 6.90 8.04 3.81
C LYS A 64 6.29 8.81 4.98
N ASP A 65 5.63 8.15 5.93
CA ASP A 65 5.10 8.81 7.14
C ASP A 65 6.19 9.56 7.94
N LYS A 66 7.41 9.03 7.96
CA LYS A 66 8.52 9.64 8.70
C LYS A 66 9.27 10.69 7.91
N MET A 67 9.47 10.46 6.60
CA MET A 67 10.30 11.33 5.77
C MET A 67 9.54 12.51 5.16
N ILE A 68 8.25 12.32 4.86
CA ILE A 68 7.40 13.33 4.20
C ILE A 68 6.09 13.55 4.98
N PRO A 69 6.17 13.93 6.28
CA PRO A 69 4.98 14.08 7.13
C PRO A 69 4.06 15.23 6.70
N PHE A 70 4.55 16.14 5.86
CA PHE A 70 3.80 17.25 5.28
C PHE A 70 2.97 16.86 4.05
N VAL A 71 3.12 15.64 3.52
CA VAL A 71 2.30 15.10 2.42
C VAL A 71 1.10 14.36 3.00
N SER A 72 -0.06 14.48 2.35
CA SER A 72 -1.28 13.81 2.80
C SER A 72 -1.18 12.28 2.69
N ASP A 73 -1.90 11.56 3.54
CA ASP A 73 -1.95 10.09 3.49
C ASP A 73 -2.45 9.57 2.14
N ALA A 74 -3.43 10.25 1.54
CA ALA A 74 -3.96 9.91 0.22
C ALA A 74 -2.88 10.06 -0.86
N GLU A 75 -2.08 11.13 -0.83
CA GLU A 75 -1.00 11.31 -1.79
C GLU A 75 0.18 10.35 -1.57
N LYS A 76 0.52 9.97 -0.32
CA LYS A 76 1.60 9.00 -0.04
C LYS A 76 1.34 7.63 -0.67
N ILE A 77 0.09 7.18 -0.63
CA ILE A 77 -0.35 5.91 -1.24
C ILE A 77 -0.78 6.07 -2.71
N GLY A 78 -0.90 7.30 -3.20
CA GLY A 78 -1.34 7.60 -4.58
C GLY A 78 -2.82 7.27 -4.79
N TYR A 79 -3.65 7.58 -3.80
CA TYR A 79 -5.11 7.52 -3.82
C TYR A 79 -5.70 8.93 -3.99
N THR A 80 -6.94 8.99 -4.45
CA THR A 80 -7.79 10.15 -4.19
C THR A 80 -8.24 10.14 -2.73
N GLN A 81 -8.67 11.29 -2.20
CA GLN A 81 -9.18 11.32 -0.82
C GLN A 81 -10.38 10.37 -0.63
N ALA A 82 -11.29 10.33 -1.61
CA ALA A 82 -12.44 9.41 -1.58
C ALA A 82 -12.03 7.92 -1.55
N GLN A 83 -10.95 7.55 -2.27
CA GLN A 83 -10.42 6.19 -2.23
C GLN A 83 -9.83 5.85 -0.85
N LEU A 84 -9.11 6.79 -0.24
CA LEU A 84 -8.59 6.61 1.12
C LEU A 84 -9.74 6.47 2.13
N ASP A 85 -10.74 7.34 2.05
CA ASP A 85 -11.90 7.32 2.94
C ASP A 85 -12.68 6.00 2.80
N TRP A 86 -12.83 5.50 1.56
CA TRP A 86 -13.43 4.19 1.31
C TRP A 86 -12.61 3.06 1.94
N ALA A 87 -11.28 3.09 1.80
CA ALA A 87 -10.40 2.07 2.39
C ALA A 87 -10.49 2.06 3.91
N ILE A 88 -10.57 3.24 4.55
CA ILE A 88 -10.77 3.38 5.99
C ILE A 88 -12.12 2.81 6.41
N ALA A 89 -13.20 3.19 5.72
CA ALA A 89 -14.56 2.76 6.04
C ALA A 89 -14.77 1.25 5.88
N ASN A 90 -14.01 0.61 4.98
CA ASN A 90 -14.13 -0.81 4.67
C ASN A 90 -13.03 -1.68 5.29
N GLU A 91 -12.14 -1.10 6.11
CA GLU A 91 -10.94 -1.77 6.63
C GLU A 91 -11.27 -3.09 7.35
N SER A 92 -12.30 -3.11 8.20
CA SER A 92 -12.74 -4.31 8.91
C SER A 92 -13.25 -5.41 7.96
N TYR A 93 -13.99 -5.04 6.92
CA TYR A 93 -14.50 -5.98 5.92
C TYR A 93 -13.37 -6.58 5.07
N ILE A 94 -12.42 -5.75 4.63
CA ILE A 94 -11.24 -6.18 3.87
C ILE A 94 -10.40 -7.14 4.71
N TRP A 95 -10.12 -6.76 5.96
CA TRP A 95 -9.36 -7.60 6.89
C TRP A 95 -10.03 -8.95 7.12
N ARG A 96 -11.34 -8.94 7.40
CA ARG A 96 -12.13 -10.16 7.58
C ARG A 96 -12.05 -11.06 6.35
N TYR A 97 -12.18 -10.50 5.14
CA TYR A 97 -12.05 -11.27 3.91
C TYR A 97 -10.67 -11.95 3.80
N PHE A 98 -9.57 -11.24 4.06
CA PHE A 98 -8.22 -11.81 4.00
C PHE A 98 -8.03 -12.95 5.01
N VAL A 99 -8.59 -12.82 6.21
CA VAL A 99 -8.51 -13.85 7.26
C VAL A 99 -9.39 -15.05 6.94
N GLU A 100 -10.68 -14.84 6.63
CA GLU A 100 -11.64 -15.91 6.34
C GLU A 100 -11.28 -16.74 5.11
N LYS A 101 -10.60 -16.11 4.13
CA LYS A 101 -10.10 -16.78 2.92
C LYS A 101 -8.67 -17.27 3.06
N GLU A 102 -8.06 -17.17 4.24
CA GLU A 102 -6.70 -17.63 4.55
C GLU A 102 -5.64 -17.06 3.59
N LEU A 103 -5.84 -15.84 3.09
CA LEU A 103 -5.03 -15.29 2.00
C LEU A 103 -3.67 -14.77 2.44
N LEU A 104 -3.51 -14.37 3.71
CA LEU A 104 -2.30 -13.73 4.20
C LEU A 104 -1.05 -14.60 3.98
N PHE A 105 -1.13 -15.89 4.31
CA PHE A 105 -0.02 -16.82 4.17
C PHE A 105 -0.06 -17.64 2.86
N SER A 106 -1.01 -17.33 1.97
CA SER A 106 -1.11 -17.99 0.68
C SER A 106 0.03 -17.58 -0.24
N THR A 107 0.57 -18.57 -0.97
CA THR A 107 1.62 -18.39 -1.98
C THR A 107 1.07 -18.32 -3.41
N ASP A 108 -0.24 -18.09 -3.55
CA ASP A 108 -0.90 -17.91 -4.85
C ASP A 108 -0.35 -16.64 -5.53
N ASN A 109 0.34 -16.84 -6.66
CA ASN A 109 1.00 -15.79 -7.42
C ASN A 109 0.03 -14.80 -8.10
N THR A 110 -1.27 -15.06 -8.08
CA THR A 110 -2.29 -14.14 -8.58
C THR A 110 -2.65 -13.06 -7.55
N LEU A 111 -2.43 -13.31 -6.25
CA LEU A 111 -2.85 -12.40 -5.18
C LEU A 111 -2.18 -11.02 -5.26
N PRO A 112 -0.88 -10.89 -5.59
CA PRO A 112 -0.27 -9.56 -5.77
C PRO A 112 -0.98 -8.75 -6.85
N SER A 113 -1.32 -9.38 -7.99
CA SER A 113 -2.05 -8.71 -9.07
C SER A 113 -3.45 -8.23 -8.66
N ARG A 114 -4.06 -8.89 -7.67
CA ARG A 114 -5.42 -8.59 -7.18
C ARG A 114 -5.42 -7.50 -6.10
N PHE A 115 -4.41 -7.46 -5.24
CA PHE A 115 -4.45 -6.69 -4.01
C PHE A 115 -3.31 -5.68 -3.83
N THR A 116 -2.14 -5.86 -4.44
CA THR A 116 -0.98 -4.96 -4.22
C THR A 116 -0.46 -4.30 -5.50
N ALA A 117 -0.74 -4.85 -6.68
CA ALA A 117 -0.37 -4.23 -7.94
C ALA A 117 -1.30 -3.06 -8.29
N GLN A 118 -0.81 -2.13 -9.11
CA GLN A 118 -1.64 -1.06 -9.66
C GLN A 118 -2.78 -1.64 -10.50
N GLY A 119 -3.97 -1.10 -10.30
CA GLY A 119 -5.16 -1.47 -11.04
C GLY A 119 -6.29 -0.48 -10.75
N PRO A 120 -7.38 -0.52 -11.55
CA PRO A 120 -8.52 0.36 -11.34
C PRO A 120 -9.23 0.07 -10.01
N PHE A 121 -9.22 -1.19 -9.56
CA PHE A 121 -9.81 -1.65 -8.31
C PHE A 121 -9.17 -2.96 -7.83
N SER A 122 -9.40 -3.34 -6.57
CA SER A 122 -8.96 -4.62 -6.02
C SER A 122 -10.03 -5.71 -6.20
N LYS A 123 -9.60 -6.92 -6.56
CA LYS A 123 -10.51 -8.01 -6.98
C LYS A 123 -10.83 -8.96 -5.82
N PHE A 124 -11.95 -8.74 -5.14
CA PHE A 124 -12.48 -9.64 -4.11
C PHE A 124 -13.41 -10.73 -4.69
N TYR A 125 -13.74 -10.63 -5.98
CA TYR A 125 -14.75 -11.44 -6.67
C TYR A 125 -16.14 -11.28 -6.03
N LEU A 126 -16.46 -10.05 -5.65
CA LEU A 126 -17.76 -9.62 -5.13
C LEU A 126 -18.41 -8.63 -6.12
N GLN A 127 -19.72 -8.40 -5.98
CA GLN A 127 -20.45 -7.49 -6.88
C GLN A 127 -19.97 -6.04 -6.81
N LEU A 128 -19.35 -5.63 -5.70
CA LEU A 128 -18.94 -4.25 -5.41
C LEU A 128 -17.41 -4.04 -5.56
N ASP A 129 -16.71 -4.96 -6.22
CA ASP A 129 -15.26 -4.87 -6.42
C ASP A 129 -14.84 -3.53 -7.06
N ASN A 130 -15.64 -3.01 -7.99
CA ASN A 130 -15.40 -1.78 -8.72
C ASN A 130 -15.38 -0.51 -7.85
N GLU A 131 -15.92 -0.56 -6.64
CA GLU A 131 -15.87 0.54 -5.69
C GLU A 131 -14.56 0.55 -4.89
N SER A 132 -13.87 -0.59 -4.81
CA SER A 132 -12.63 -0.68 -4.06
C SER A 132 -11.49 0.05 -4.78
N PRO A 133 -10.63 0.78 -4.07
CA PRO A 133 -9.39 1.27 -4.64
C PRO A 133 -8.49 0.09 -5.04
N GLY A 134 -7.73 0.25 -6.13
CA GLY A 134 -6.61 -0.64 -6.42
C GLY A 134 -5.57 -0.59 -5.28
N ARG A 135 -4.71 -1.61 -5.18
CA ARG A 135 -3.64 -1.68 -4.17
C ARG A 135 -4.12 -1.74 -2.71
N ILE A 136 -5.33 -2.23 -2.44
CA ILE A 136 -5.88 -2.26 -1.07
C ILE A 136 -5.02 -3.08 -0.07
N GLY A 137 -4.29 -4.07 -0.55
CA GLY A 137 -3.31 -4.81 0.24
C GLY A 137 -2.15 -3.93 0.74
N GLN A 138 -1.73 -2.92 -0.04
CA GLN A 138 -0.75 -1.93 0.42
C GLN A 138 -1.31 -1.09 1.57
N TYR A 139 -2.57 -0.66 1.47
CA TYR A 139 -3.25 0.09 2.53
C TYR A 139 -3.30 -0.72 3.84
N ILE A 140 -3.74 -1.98 3.78
CA ILE A 140 -3.81 -2.83 4.98
C ILE A 140 -2.40 -3.12 5.53
N GLY A 141 -1.44 -3.43 4.67
CA GLY A 141 -0.04 -3.61 5.07
C GLY A 141 0.54 -2.40 5.79
N TRP A 142 0.19 -1.19 5.33
CA TRP A 142 0.57 0.06 5.99
C TRP A 142 -0.04 0.21 7.37
N GLN A 143 -1.32 -0.13 7.56
CA GLN A 143 -1.94 -0.10 8.89
C GLN A 143 -1.32 -1.14 9.84
N ILE A 144 -0.95 -2.32 9.35
CA ILE A 144 -0.24 -3.34 10.15
C ILE A 144 1.11 -2.80 10.62
N VAL A 145 1.90 -2.18 9.73
CA VAL A 145 3.21 -1.60 10.09
C VAL A 145 3.06 -0.42 11.05
N ARG A 146 2.04 0.43 10.87
CA ARG A 146 1.71 1.51 11.81
C ARG A 146 1.43 0.96 13.21
N ALA A 147 0.57 -0.06 13.32
CA ALA A 147 0.25 -0.72 14.58
C ALA A 147 1.48 -1.37 15.23
N TYR A 148 2.34 -2.01 14.43
CA TYR A 148 3.62 -2.54 14.90
C TYR A 148 4.50 -1.47 15.52
N MET A 149 4.70 -0.33 14.85
CA MET A 149 5.55 0.74 15.37
C MET A 149 4.93 1.49 16.56
N GLU A 150 3.61 1.45 16.72
CA GLU A 150 2.93 2.00 17.90
C GLU A 150 3.14 1.11 19.15
N HIS A 151 3.12 -0.21 18.96
CA HIS A 151 3.19 -1.17 20.06
C HIS A 151 4.60 -1.67 20.39
N ASN A 152 5.61 -1.31 19.60
CA ASN A 152 6.99 -1.78 19.76
C ASN A 152 7.96 -0.60 19.74
N LYS A 153 8.93 -0.59 20.66
CA LYS A 153 10.02 0.41 20.68
C LYS A 153 11.15 -0.04 19.78
N VAL A 154 11.04 0.24 18.49
CA VAL A 154 11.99 -0.15 17.44
C VAL A 154 12.32 1.07 16.58
N SER A 155 13.56 1.19 16.10
CA SER A 155 13.93 2.29 15.20
C SER A 155 13.31 2.09 13.81
N LEU A 156 13.22 3.16 13.02
CA LEU A 156 12.75 3.05 11.63
C LEU A 156 13.60 2.04 10.85
N MET A 157 14.92 2.15 10.91
CA MET A 157 15.83 1.28 10.16
C MET A 157 15.73 -0.18 10.59
N ASP A 158 15.62 -0.44 11.90
CA ASP A 158 15.43 -1.80 12.39
C ASP A 158 14.11 -2.39 11.88
N MET A 159 13.02 -1.62 11.87
CA MET A 159 11.73 -2.08 11.35
C MET A 159 11.79 -2.41 9.86
N LEU A 160 12.47 -1.59 9.04
CA LEU A 160 12.63 -1.86 7.61
C LEU A 160 13.35 -3.20 7.35
N GLN A 161 14.20 -3.63 8.28
CA GLN A 161 14.98 -4.86 8.19
C GLN A 161 14.28 -6.11 8.73
N LYS A 162 13.16 -5.99 9.48
CA LYS A 162 12.46 -7.12 10.10
C LYS A 162 11.66 -7.97 9.11
N ASP A 163 11.51 -9.25 9.39
CA ASP A 163 10.66 -10.13 8.58
C ASP A 163 9.18 -9.76 8.67
N ALA A 164 8.43 -10.01 7.58
CA ALA A 164 7.01 -9.68 7.49
C ALA A 164 6.19 -10.38 8.56
N THR A 165 6.47 -11.66 8.81
CA THR A 165 5.82 -12.46 9.87
C THR A 165 6.14 -11.92 11.26
N GLU A 166 7.36 -11.45 11.52
CA GLU A 166 7.73 -10.86 12.80
C GLU A 166 6.93 -9.58 13.06
N ILE A 167 6.88 -8.68 12.06
CA ILE A 167 6.08 -7.45 12.12
C ILE A 167 4.62 -7.79 12.37
N PHE A 168 4.05 -8.72 11.60
CA PHE A 168 2.65 -9.10 11.73
C PHE A 168 2.31 -9.65 13.12
N ASN A 169 3.06 -10.64 13.60
CA ASN A 169 2.81 -11.30 14.88
C ASN A 169 2.91 -10.33 16.07
N ASN A 170 3.78 -9.34 15.99
CA ASN A 170 4.00 -8.35 17.03
C ASN A 170 3.24 -7.04 16.79
N SER A 171 2.45 -6.94 15.72
CA SER A 171 1.72 -5.72 15.36
C SER A 171 0.55 -5.44 16.29
N LYS A 172 -0.05 -6.50 16.87
CA LYS A 172 -1.36 -6.43 17.55
C LYS A 172 -2.43 -5.72 16.72
N PHE A 173 -2.29 -5.77 15.38
CA PHE A 173 -3.16 -5.05 14.46
C PHE A 173 -4.62 -5.45 14.68
N LYS A 174 -5.48 -4.43 14.85
CA LYS A 174 -6.92 -4.56 14.91
C LYS A 174 -7.52 -3.57 13.91
N PRO A 175 -8.33 -4.02 12.95
CA PRO A 175 -8.92 -3.10 11.99
C PRO A 175 -9.87 -2.13 12.69
N ARG A 176 -9.98 -0.93 12.14
CA ARG A 176 -10.96 0.09 12.56
C ARG A 176 -12.38 -0.48 12.42
N LYS A 177 -13.25 -0.15 13.37
CA LYS A 177 -14.66 -0.54 13.36
C LYS A 177 -15.46 0.33 12.41
#